data_AF-A0A0Q8TZ91-F1
#
_entry.id   AF-A0A0Q8TZ91-F1
#
_cell.length_a   1.000
_cell.length_b   1.000
_cell.length_c   1.000
_cell.angle_alpha   90.00
_cell.angle_beta   90.00
_cell.angle_gamma   90.00
#
_symmetry.space_group_name_H-M   'P 1'
#
loop_
_entity.id
_entity.type
_entity.pdbx_description
1 polymer ?
#
loop_
_entity_poly.entity_id
_entity_poly.type
_entity_poly.pdbx_seq_one_letter_code
_entity_poly.pdbx_strand_id
1 'polypeptide(L)'
;MKMAKPTERDIDTAGELLQVLDVIDKHHRWGGPQLADGPKDLFKALGDDEFDEDDPEHLQALYNHLAKLLRRSSNFHGRVIGGMCYVVCWDHNRILDPAQDVLDLHPDLRAGLVMLERHRADFLPRLEREARAAVASTIDAAAARHKLEMGLPPF
;
A
#
# COMPACT_ATOMS: atom_id res chain seq x y z
N MET A 1 -14.17 -9.88 6.93
CA MET A 1 -14.54 -8.71 7.74
C MET A 1 -14.14 -7.47 6.94
N LYS A 2 -15.03 -6.49 6.77
CA LYS A 2 -14.71 -5.20 6.10
C LYS A 2 -14.61 -4.11 7.17
N MET A 3 -13.62 -3.23 7.04
CA MET A 3 -13.41 -2.09 7.94
C MET A 3 -14.19 -0.88 7.42
N ALA A 4 -14.78 -0.08 8.31
CA ALA A 4 -15.43 1.18 7.94
C ALA A 4 -14.40 2.20 7.41
N LYS A 5 -14.81 3.08 6.50
CA LYS A 5 -13.98 4.25 6.13
C LYS A 5 -13.89 5.19 7.33
N PRO A 6 -12.72 5.84 7.55
CA PRO A 6 -12.65 6.94 8.50
C PRO A 6 -13.54 8.08 8.02
N THR A 7 -14.21 8.74 8.96
CA THR A 7 -14.91 10.00 8.69
C THR A 7 -13.90 11.13 8.50
N GLU A 8 -14.36 12.26 7.96
CA GLU A 8 -13.53 13.47 7.85
C GLU A 8 -12.99 13.90 9.23
N ARG A 9 -13.82 13.82 10.26
CA ARG A 9 -13.42 14.08 11.65
C ARG A 9 -12.31 13.15 12.13
N ASP A 10 -12.37 11.87 11.77
CA ASP A 10 -11.32 10.91 12.13
C ASP A 10 -10.00 11.26 11.44
N ILE A 11 -10.06 11.67 10.16
CA ILE A 11 -8.90 12.10 9.38
C ILE A 11 -8.26 13.36 9.98
N ASP A 12 -9.06 14.36 10.32
CA ASP A 12 -8.59 15.61 10.92
C ASP A 12 -7.93 15.36 12.28
N THR A 13 -8.58 14.56 13.14
CA THR A 13 -8.06 14.19 14.46
C THR A 13 -6.74 13.41 14.33
N ALA A 14 -6.67 12.50 13.36
CA ALA A 14 -5.45 11.76 13.06
C ALA A 14 -4.34 12.67 12.52
N GLY A 15 -4.69 13.72 11.76
CA GLY A 15 -3.80 14.78 11.33
C GLY A 15 -3.18 15.56 12.47
N GLU A 16 -3.98 15.98 13.45
CA GLU A 16 -3.48 16.65 14.64
C GLU A 16 -2.53 15.76 15.43
N LEU A 17 -2.90 14.49 15.64
CA LEU A 17 -2.02 13.52 16.30
C LEU A 17 -0.70 13.33 15.53
N LEU A 18 -0.76 13.27 14.19
CA LEU A 18 0.43 13.18 13.35
C LEU A 18 1.36 14.38 13.60
N GLN A 19 0.83 15.60 13.63
CA GLN A 19 1.60 16.81 13.90
C GLN A 19 2.22 16.78 15.31
N VAL A 20 1.49 16.34 16.34
CA VAL A 20 2.02 16.19 17.69
C VAL A 20 3.20 15.21 17.71
N LEU A 21 3.06 14.07 17.05
CA LEU A 21 4.13 13.06 16.97
C LEU A 21 5.35 13.57 16.20
N ASP A 22 5.16 14.36 15.13
CA ASP A 22 6.25 15.01 14.40
C ASP A 22 6.98 16.05 15.28
N VAL A 23 6.25 16.82 16.08
CA VAL A 23 6.84 17.78 17.04
C VAL A 23 7.70 17.07 18.09
N ILE A 24 7.30 15.88 18.53
CA ILE A 24 8.08 15.07 19.45
C ILE A 24 9.27 14.43 18.72
N ASP A 25 9.07 13.95 17.49
CA ASP A 25 10.09 13.32 16.63
C ASP A 25 11.00 14.33 15.89
N LYS A 26 11.29 15.49 16.49
CA LYS A 26 12.11 16.57 15.90
C LYS A 26 13.50 16.15 15.39
N HIS A 27 13.98 14.95 15.74
CA HIS A 27 15.22 14.36 15.26
C HIS A 27 15.02 13.26 14.21
N HIS A 28 14.12 13.47 13.24
CA HIS A 28 13.82 12.58 12.10
C HIS A 28 15.02 11.91 11.37
N ARG A 29 16.27 12.37 11.61
CA ARG A 29 17.48 11.81 10.98
C ARG A 29 18.33 10.91 11.88
N TRP A 30 18.32 11.06 13.21
CA TRP A 30 19.26 10.34 14.09
C TRP A 30 18.67 10.10 15.49
N GLY A 31 17.98 8.98 15.66
CA GLY A 31 17.80 8.35 16.97
C GLY A 31 16.64 8.84 17.85
N GLY A 32 15.62 9.53 17.31
CA GLY A 32 14.38 9.89 18.01
C GLY A 32 14.53 10.82 19.22
N PRO A 33 13.43 11.24 19.87
CA PRO A 33 13.45 12.10 21.05
C PRO A 33 14.26 11.49 22.20
N GLN A 34 15.00 12.29 22.97
CA GLN A 34 15.73 11.80 24.15
C GLN A 34 14.76 11.30 25.22
N LEU A 35 15.11 10.19 25.88
CA LEU A 35 14.37 9.73 27.05
C LEU A 35 14.63 10.71 28.19
N ALA A 36 13.56 11.11 28.88
CA ALA A 36 13.65 11.80 30.16
C ALA A 36 14.03 10.80 31.26
N ASP A 37 14.53 11.32 32.38
CA ASP A 37 14.63 10.54 33.61
C ASP A 37 13.22 10.09 34.04
N GLY A 38 13.10 8.88 34.59
CA GLY A 38 11.81 8.29 35.01
C GLY A 38 11.45 6.97 34.32
N PRO A 39 10.20 6.50 34.50
CA PRO A 39 9.75 5.22 33.95
C PRO A 39 9.79 5.20 32.41
N LYS A 40 10.15 4.05 31.82
CA LYS A 40 10.31 3.90 30.36
C LYS A 40 9.10 3.29 29.65
N ASP A 41 8.12 2.82 30.41
CA ASP A 41 6.98 2.10 29.89
C ASP A 41 5.72 2.52 30.64
N LEU A 42 4.83 3.25 29.96
CA LEU A 42 3.58 3.78 30.51
C LEU A 42 2.73 2.69 31.15
N PHE A 43 2.45 1.59 30.44
CA PHE A 43 1.58 0.53 30.95
C PHE A 43 2.14 -0.15 32.19
N LYS A 44 3.47 -0.23 32.30
CA LYS A 44 4.12 -0.75 33.51
C LYS A 44 4.10 0.26 34.66
N ALA A 45 4.23 1.55 34.35
CA ALA A 45 4.19 2.60 35.36
C ALA A 45 2.79 2.75 35.97
N LEU A 46 1.75 2.65 35.15
CA LEU A 46 0.35 2.68 35.58
C LEU A 46 -0.05 1.40 36.33
N GLY A 47 0.41 0.23 35.88
CA GLY A 47 -0.06 -1.03 36.45
C GLY A 47 -1.58 -1.20 36.24
N ASP A 48 -2.32 -1.20 37.34
CA ASP A 48 -3.80 -1.25 37.35
C ASP A 48 -4.44 0.15 37.58
N ASP A 49 -3.63 1.19 37.78
CA ASP A 49 -4.10 2.56 38.04
C ASP A 49 -4.50 3.27 36.74
N GLU A 50 -5.42 4.24 36.86
CA GLU A 50 -5.81 5.12 35.76
C GLU A 50 -4.71 6.18 35.48
N PHE A 51 -4.68 6.70 34.25
CA PHE A 51 -3.77 7.79 33.92
C PHE A 51 -4.22 9.07 34.63
N ASP A 52 -3.28 9.69 35.36
CA ASP A 52 -3.44 10.97 36.05
C ASP A 52 -2.58 12.01 35.34
N GLU A 53 -3.23 13.01 34.73
CA GLU A 53 -2.56 14.11 34.03
C GLU A 53 -1.81 15.09 34.94
N ASP A 54 -2.11 15.09 36.24
CA ASP A 54 -1.44 15.94 37.23
C ASP A 54 -0.26 15.24 37.89
N ASP A 55 -0.11 13.92 37.72
CA ASP A 55 1.04 13.15 38.21
C ASP A 55 2.27 13.30 37.28
N PRO A 56 3.36 13.92 37.75
CA PRO A 56 4.59 14.06 36.97
C PRO A 56 5.20 12.72 36.51
N GLU A 57 5.04 11.65 37.29
CA GLU A 57 5.58 10.33 36.94
C GLU A 57 4.81 9.69 35.78
N HIS A 58 3.48 9.84 35.76
CA HIS A 58 2.63 9.40 34.65
C HIS A 58 2.97 10.15 33.35
N LEU A 59 3.12 11.48 33.42
CA LEU A 59 3.52 12.30 32.28
C LEU A 59 4.91 11.92 31.74
N GLN A 60 5.88 11.67 32.63
CA GLN A 60 7.21 11.19 32.26
C GLN A 60 7.15 9.81 31.60
N ALA A 61 6.36 8.89 32.15
CA ALA A 61 6.16 7.56 31.61
C ALA A 61 5.53 7.57 30.21
N LEU A 62 4.53 8.44 29.99
CA LEU A 62 3.89 8.66 28.70
C LEU A 62 4.91 9.16 27.67
N TYR A 63 5.64 10.23 28.00
CA TYR A 63 6.66 10.78 27.11
C TYR A 63 7.73 9.75 26.76
N ASN A 64 8.27 9.03 27.77
CA ASN A 64 9.30 8.02 27.55
C ASN A 64 8.79 6.83 26.74
N HIS A 65 7.53 6.42 26.91
CA HIS A 65 6.93 5.38 26.10
C HIS A 65 6.78 5.82 24.64
N LEU A 66 6.29 7.05 24.39
CA LEU A 66 6.23 7.63 23.05
C LEU A 66 7.62 7.73 22.42
N ALA A 67 8.62 8.20 23.18
CA ALA A 67 9.99 8.30 22.72
C ALA A 67 10.58 6.94 22.34
N LYS A 68 10.33 5.91 23.15
CA LYS A 68 10.68 4.51 22.84
C LYS A 68 10.03 4.03 21.54
N LEU A 69 8.75 4.33 21.31
CA LEU A 69 8.05 3.97 20.08
C LEU A 69 8.65 4.66 18.85
N LEU A 70 8.87 5.97 18.92
CA LEU A 70 9.43 6.78 17.83
C LEU A 70 10.88 6.38 17.50
N ARG A 71 11.67 6.01 18.51
CA ARG A 71 13.02 5.46 18.32
C ARG A 71 13.03 4.08 17.66
N ARG A 72 12.06 3.23 17.99
CA ARG A 72 12.00 1.85 17.48
C ARG A 72 11.78 1.81 15.97
N SER A 73 10.98 2.73 15.44
CA SER A 73 10.76 2.85 14.00
C SER A 73 10.59 4.30 13.62
N SER A 74 11.61 4.88 12.99
CA SER A 74 11.58 6.28 12.58
C SER A 74 10.42 6.55 11.61
N ASN A 75 9.69 7.64 11.84
CA ASN A 75 8.57 8.08 10.99
C ASN A 75 7.50 7.00 10.73
N PHE A 76 7.24 6.10 11.70
CA PHE A 76 6.20 5.08 11.53
C PHE A 76 4.81 5.72 11.46
N HIS A 77 4.57 6.77 12.25
CA HIS A 77 3.32 7.51 12.32
C HIS A 77 3.01 8.21 11.00
N GLY A 78 3.99 8.86 10.37
CA GLY A 78 3.83 9.44 9.04
C GLY A 78 3.49 8.40 7.97
N ARG A 79 4.09 7.21 8.02
CA ARG A 79 3.75 6.12 7.08
C ARG A 79 2.38 5.50 7.34
N VAL A 80 2.02 5.28 8.60
CA VAL A 80 0.79 4.59 8.98
C VAL A 80 -0.39 5.55 8.95
N ILE A 81 -0.35 6.62 9.74
CA ILE A 81 -1.41 7.62 9.81
C ILE A 81 -1.44 8.40 8.50
N GLY A 82 -0.29 8.96 8.09
CA GLY A 82 -0.24 9.77 6.88
C GLY A 82 -0.54 8.95 5.62
N GLY A 83 -0.03 7.72 5.54
CA GLY A 83 -0.35 6.81 4.44
C GLY A 83 -1.84 6.43 4.41
N MET A 84 -2.45 6.10 5.55
CA MET A 84 -3.87 5.76 5.57
C MET A 84 -4.75 6.98 5.24
N CYS A 85 -4.55 8.10 5.93
CA CYS A 85 -5.44 9.25 5.86
C CYS A 85 -5.24 10.07 4.57
N TYR A 86 -3.98 10.37 4.22
CA TYR A 86 -3.66 11.33 3.16
C TYR A 86 -3.19 10.66 1.85
N VAL A 87 -3.14 9.33 1.81
CA VAL A 87 -2.84 8.59 0.57
C VAL A 87 -3.97 7.62 0.23
N VAL A 88 -4.30 6.69 1.11
CA VAL A 88 -5.32 5.65 0.85
C VAL A 88 -6.73 6.24 0.87
N CYS A 89 -7.07 7.01 1.89
CA CYS A 89 -8.38 7.64 2.05
C CYS A 89 -8.50 8.97 1.31
N TRP A 90 -7.45 9.43 0.62
CA TRP A 90 -7.52 10.65 -0.16
C TRP A 90 -8.19 10.38 -1.50
N ASP A 91 -9.41 10.91 -1.67
CA ASP A 91 -10.27 10.65 -2.84
C ASP A 91 -9.60 10.92 -4.20
N HIS A 92 -8.64 11.85 -4.24
CA HIS A 92 -7.91 12.19 -5.46
C HIS A 92 -7.08 11.02 -6.00
N ASN A 93 -6.62 10.12 -5.13
CA ASN A 93 -5.86 8.94 -5.52
C ASN A 93 -6.75 7.81 -6.06
N ARG A 94 -8.07 7.88 -5.86
CA ARG A 94 -9.05 6.89 -6.34
C ARG A 94 -8.67 5.45 -6.02
N ILE A 95 -8.11 5.22 -4.82
CA ILE A 95 -7.76 3.88 -4.34
C ILE A 95 -8.99 3.16 -3.81
N LEU A 96 -9.83 3.89 -3.06
CA LEU A 96 -11.04 3.35 -2.46
C LEU A 96 -12.29 3.69 -3.29
N ASP A 97 -13.32 2.87 -3.13
CA ASP A 97 -14.63 3.10 -3.70
C ASP A 97 -15.37 4.23 -2.96
N PRO A 98 -15.65 5.38 -3.60
CA PRO A 98 -16.32 6.48 -2.93
C PRO A 98 -17.76 6.14 -2.53
N ALA A 99 -18.41 5.18 -3.22
CA ALA A 99 -19.79 4.79 -2.98
C ALA A 99 -19.98 3.76 -1.85
N GLN A 100 -18.91 3.35 -1.17
CA GLN A 100 -18.95 2.35 -0.10
C GLN A 100 -18.51 3.00 1.22
N ASP A 101 -19.21 2.74 2.33
CA ASP A 101 -18.82 3.22 3.67
C ASP A 101 -17.72 2.36 4.33
N VAL A 102 -17.10 1.50 3.55
CA VAL A 102 -16.05 0.56 3.97
C VAL A 102 -14.81 0.70 3.11
N LEU A 103 -13.66 0.30 3.64
CA LEU A 103 -12.41 0.20 2.87
C LEU A 103 -12.55 -0.91 1.81
N ASP A 104 -12.93 -0.53 0.60
CA ASP A 104 -13.03 -1.39 -0.58
C ASP A 104 -12.38 -0.69 -1.78
N LEU A 105 -11.81 -1.46 -2.71
CA LEU A 105 -11.07 -0.92 -3.84
C LEU A 105 -11.98 -0.19 -4.82
N HIS A 106 -11.48 0.88 -5.43
CA HIS A 106 -12.20 1.61 -6.48
C HIS A 106 -12.66 0.66 -7.62
N PRO A 107 -13.86 0.84 -8.20
CA PRO A 107 -14.37 -0.01 -9.27
C PRO A 107 -13.39 -0.19 -10.44
N ASP A 108 -12.71 0.87 -10.84
CA ASP A 108 -11.71 0.83 -11.93
C ASP A 108 -10.52 -0.06 -11.59
N LEU A 109 -10.05 -0.07 -10.34
CA LEU A 109 -8.97 -0.95 -9.90
C LEU A 109 -9.42 -2.41 -9.94
N ARG A 110 -10.63 -2.70 -9.47
CA ARG A 110 -11.20 -4.06 -9.54
C ARG A 110 -11.37 -4.52 -10.99
N ALA A 111 -11.88 -3.66 -11.87
CA ALA A 111 -12.02 -3.96 -13.30
C ALA A 111 -10.65 -4.19 -13.96
N GLY A 112 -9.64 -3.37 -13.62
CA GLY A 112 -8.26 -3.54 -14.06
C GLY A 112 -7.66 -4.88 -13.61
N LEU A 113 -7.89 -5.30 -12.37
CA LEU A 113 -7.45 -6.61 -11.86
C LEU A 113 -8.06 -7.78 -12.65
N VAL A 114 -9.37 -7.71 -12.95
CA VAL A 114 -10.05 -8.73 -13.78
C VAL A 114 -9.48 -8.75 -15.20
N MET A 115 -9.22 -7.58 -15.78
CA MET A 115 -8.60 -7.48 -17.11
C MET A 115 -7.20 -8.09 -17.11
N LEU A 116 -6.37 -7.78 -16.11
CA LEU A 116 -5.02 -8.33 -15.96
C LEU A 116 -5.05 -9.86 -15.81
N GLU A 117 -5.99 -10.39 -15.03
CA GLU A 117 -6.16 -11.84 -14.85
C GLU A 117 -6.53 -12.52 -16.17
N ARG A 118 -7.47 -11.95 -16.93
CA ARG A 118 -7.84 -12.45 -18.28
C ARG A 118 -6.65 -12.45 -19.23
N HIS A 119 -5.88 -11.36 -19.27
CA HIS A 119 -4.68 -11.27 -20.10
C HIS A 119 -3.62 -12.30 -19.71
N ARG A 120 -3.42 -12.52 -18.41
CA ARG A 120 -2.49 -13.53 -17.90
C ARG A 120 -2.93 -14.93 -18.32
N ALA A 121 -4.23 -15.23 -18.23
CA ALA A 121 -4.79 -16.53 -18.63
C ALA A 121 -4.68 -16.79 -20.14
N ASP A 122 -4.89 -15.77 -20.98
CA ASP A 122 -4.78 -15.91 -22.45
C ASP A 122 -3.34 -15.77 -22.97
N PHE A 123 -2.35 -15.42 -22.12
CA PHE A 123 -0.98 -15.17 -22.58
C PHE A 123 -0.37 -16.35 -23.35
N LEU A 124 -0.31 -17.55 -22.73
CA LEU A 124 0.25 -18.73 -23.38
C LEU A 124 -0.62 -19.23 -24.55
N PRO A 125 -1.95 -19.39 -24.42
CA PRO A 125 -2.80 -19.77 -25.54
C PRO A 125 -2.68 -18.85 -26.75
N ARG A 126 -2.60 -17.53 -26.52
CA ARG A 126 -2.38 -16.56 -27.59
C ARG A 126 -1.03 -16.72 -28.25
N LEU A 127 0.04 -16.85 -27.46
CA LEU A 127 1.39 -17.08 -27.97
C LEU A 127 1.47 -18.36 -28.82
N GLU A 128 0.81 -19.44 -28.39
CA GLU A 128 0.75 -20.68 -29.16
C GLU A 128 0.00 -20.50 -30.49
N ARG A 129 -1.14 -19.80 -30.50
CA ARG A 129 -1.88 -19.49 -31.73
C ARG A 129 -1.02 -18.67 -32.69
N GLU A 130 -0.36 -17.64 -32.18
CA GLU A 130 0.54 -16.76 -32.94
C GLU A 130 1.73 -17.55 -33.51
N ALA A 131 2.38 -18.40 -32.71
CA ALA A 131 3.49 -19.25 -33.15
C ALA A 131 3.07 -20.26 -34.23
N ARG A 132 1.91 -20.92 -34.06
CA ARG A 132 1.36 -21.85 -35.07
C ARG A 132 1.06 -21.14 -36.38
N ALA A 133 0.46 -19.95 -36.32
CA ALA A 133 0.19 -19.14 -37.50
C ALA A 133 1.48 -18.74 -38.23
N ALA A 134 2.52 -18.34 -37.49
CA ALA A 134 3.82 -17.98 -38.06
C ALA A 134 4.51 -19.18 -38.74
N VAL A 135 4.45 -20.36 -38.11
CA VAL A 135 4.99 -21.61 -38.70
C VAL A 135 4.25 -21.97 -39.98
N ALA A 136 2.91 -21.94 -39.97
CA ALA A 136 2.09 -22.23 -41.15
C ALA A 136 2.43 -21.27 -42.31
N SER A 137 2.49 -19.96 -42.03
CA SER A 137 2.88 -18.96 -43.03
C SER A 137 4.29 -19.20 -43.60
N THR A 138 5.23 -19.67 -42.78
CA THR A 138 6.59 -19.98 -43.22
C THR A 138 6.61 -21.21 -44.13
N ILE A 139 5.86 -22.26 -43.77
CA ILE A 139 5.73 -23.48 -44.57
C ILE A 139 5.10 -23.16 -45.93
N ASP A 140 4.01 -22.39 -45.95
CA ASP A 140 3.33 -22.00 -47.19
C ASP A 140 4.26 -21.20 -48.12
N ALA A 141 5.04 -20.27 -47.56
CA ALA A 141 6.02 -19.50 -48.34
C ALA A 141 7.14 -20.39 -48.90
N ALA A 142 7.64 -21.35 -48.12
CA ALA A 142 8.65 -22.30 -48.56
C ALA A 142 8.12 -23.23 -49.66
N ALA A 143 6.90 -23.74 -49.51
CA ALA A 143 6.24 -24.57 -50.51
C ALA A 143 6.01 -23.82 -51.82
N ALA A 144 5.60 -22.54 -51.75
CA ALA A 144 5.46 -21.70 -52.94
C ALA A 144 6.78 -21.49 -53.67
N ARG A 145 7.89 -21.23 -52.95
CA ARG A 145 9.24 -21.13 -53.54
C ARG A 145 9.66 -22.43 -54.20
N HIS A 146 9.48 -23.56 -53.51
CA HIS A 146 9.85 -24.87 -54.04
C HIS A 146 9.09 -25.22 -55.33
N LYS A 147 7.78 -24.92 -55.40
CA LYS A 147 6.99 -25.11 -56.63
C LYS A 147 7.52 -24.28 -57.81
N LEU A 148 7.91 -23.02 -57.55
CA LEU A 148 8.51 -22.15 -58.56
C LEU A 148 9.86 -22.69 -59.05
N GLU A 149 10.72 -23.15 -58.13
CA GLU A 149 12.05 -23.72 -58.45
C GLU A 149 11.94 -25.03 -59.24
N MET A 150 10.92 -25.86 -58.96
CA MET A 150 10.70 -27.15 -59.63
C MET A 150 9.94 -27.05 -60.96
N GLY A 151 9.54 -25.85 -61.40
CA GLY A 151 8.84 -25.64 -62.67
C GLY A 151 7.44 -26.28 -62.75
N LEU A 152 6.79 -26.52 -61.61
CA LEU A 152 5.45 -27.12 -61.55
C LEU A 152 4.38 -26.04 -61.80
N PRO A 153 3.42 -26.26 -62.73
CA PRO A 153 2.40 -25.26 -63.03
C PRO A 153 1.41 -25.10 -61.86
N PRO A 154 0.80 -23.91 -61.68
CA PRO A 154 -0.21 -23.68 -60.65
C PRO A 154 -1.50 -24.42 -61.00
N PHE A 155 -2.13 -25.04 -60.00
CA PHE A 155 -3.50 -25.55 -60.06
C PHE A 155 -4.46 -24.50 -59.54
#